data_AF-A0A2D4R0L8-F1
#
_entry.id   AF-A0A2D4R0L8-F1
#
_cell.length_a   1.000
_cell.length_b   1.000
_cell.length_c   1.000
_cell.angle_alpha   90.00
_cell.angle_beta   90.00
_cell.angle_gamma   90.00
#
_symmetry.space_group_name_H-M   'P 1'
#
loop_
_entity.id
_entity.type
_entity.pdbx_description
1 polymer ?
#
loop_
_entity_poly.entity_id
_entity_poly.type
_entity_poly.pdbx_seq_one_letter_code
_entity_poly.pdbx_strand_id
1 'polypeptide(L)' 'MKILTLEDYQKAGETFWPKYWYVAKELGENAKSEDILKVMEAVGGIAMKFALDDKEGPFGFNKKKVSEDGNVPSN' A
#
# COMPACT_ATOMS: atom_id res chain seq x y z
N MET A 1 -16.71 -5.61 -13.76
CA MET A 1 -16.62 -5.19 -12.35
C MET A 1 -17.49 -6.12 -11.52
N LYS A 2 -16.98 -6.63 -10.40
CA LYS A 2 -17.81 -7.39 -9.45
C LYS A 2 -18.68 -6.40 -8.67
N ILE A 3 -19.96 -6.71 -8.50
CA ILE A 3 -20.86 -5.88 -7.69
C ILE A 3 -20.43 -6.04 -6.22
N LEU A 4 -20.18 -4.91 -5.56
CA LEU A 4 -19.85 -4.90 -4.13
C LEU A 4 -21.13 -5.02 -3.30
N THR A 5 -21.09 -5.86 -2.28
CA THR A 5 -22.19 -6.05 -1.33
C THR A 5 -22.03 -5.13 -0.12
N LEU A 6 -23.10 -4.97 0.66
CA LEU A 6 -23.04 -4.24 1.93
C LEU A 6 -21.97 -4.83 2.88
N GLU A 7 -21.86 -6.15 2.93
CA GLU A 7 -20.86 -6.85 3.74
C GLU A 7 -19.42 -6.53 3.29
N ASP A 8 -19.18 -6.36 1.98
CA ASP A 8 -17.86 -5.95 1.49
C ASP A 8 -17.47 -4.56 2.00
N TYR A 9 -18.41 -3.62 2.04
CA TYR A 9 -18.17 -2.27 2.60
C TYR A 9 -17.94 -2.31 4.11
N GLN A 10 -18.70 -3.13 4.83
CA GLN A 10 -18.54 -3.27 6.29
C GLN A 10 -17.18 -3.86 6.63
N LYS A 11 -16.77 -4.93 5.95
CA LYS A 11 -15.45 -5.57 6.14
C LYS A 11 -14.30 -4.62 5.79
N ALA A 12 -14.41 -3.88 4.69
CA ALA A 12 -13.41 -2.86 4.38
C ALA A 12 -13.36 -1.78 5.48
N GLY A 13 -14.53 -1.38 5.97
CA GLY A 13 -14.69 -0.41 7.06
C GLY A 13 -13.92 -0.75 8.33
N GLU A 14 -13.79 -2.04 8.69
CA GLU A 14 -12.99 -2.47 9.85
C GLU A 14 -11.52 -2.00 9.75
N THR A 15 -11.00 -1.87 8.54
CA THR A 15 -9.64 -1.38 8.30
C THR A 15 -9.59 0.14 8.10
N PHE A 16 -10.58 0.74 7.44
CA PHE A 16 -10.54 2.15 7.03
C PHE A 16 -11.13 3.11 8.08
N TRP A 17 -12.20 2.73 8.78
CA TRP A 17 -12.85 3.60 9.76
C TRP A 17 -11.97 4.01 10.92
N PRO A 18 -11.15 3.13 11.53
CA PRO A 18 -10.23 3.57 12.59
C PRO A 18 -9.28 4.68 12.14
N LYS A 19 -8.80 4.63 10.88
CA LYS A 19 -7.90 5.64 10.31
C LYS A 19 -8.64 6.95 10.01
N TYR A 20 -9.85 6.84 9.45
CA TYR A 20 -10.72 7.98 9.21
C TYR A 20 -11.02 8.73 10.51
N TRP A 21 -11.43 8.01 11.56
CA TRP A 21 -11.77 8.61 12.84
C TRP A 21 -10.59 9.20 13.57
N TYR A 22 -9.40 8.61 13.43
CA TYR A 22 -8.17 9.21 13.93
C TYR A 22 -7.95 10.60 13.31
N VAL A 23 -7.97 10.69 11.97
CA VAL A 23 -7.77 11.96 11.27
C VAL A 23 -8.88 12.97 11.61
N ALA A 24 -10.13 12.53 11.64
CA ALA A 24 -11.27 13.38 11.99
C ALA A 24 -11.12 13.99 13.39
N LYS A 25 -10.67 13.19 14.36
CA LYS A 25 -10.42 13.64 15.73
C LYS A 25 -9.29 14.68 15.79
N GLU A 26 -8.19 14.44 15.08
CA GLU A 26 -7.04 15.35 15.08
C GLU A 26 -7.32 16.68 14.34
N LEU A 27 -8.16 16.67 13.30
CA LEU A 27 -8.59 17.88 12.61
C LEU A 27 -9.65 18.70 13.40
N GLY A 28 -10.34 18.06 14.35
CA GLY A 28 -11.34 18.68 15.21
C GLY A 28 -12.77 18.60 14.67
N GLU A 29 -13.73 19.04 15.48
CA GLU A 29 -15.18 18.79 15.31
C GLU A 29 -15.79 19.39 14.03
N ASN A 30 -15.13 20.38 13.41
CA ASN A 30 -15.60 21.05 12.19
C ASN A 30 -14.97 20.51 10.90
N ALA A 31 -14.15 19.45 10.99
CA ALA A 31 -13.50 18.85 9.84
C ALA A 31 -14.55 18.26 8.88
N LYS A 32 -14.51 18.67 7.61
CA LYS A 32 -15.37 18.08 6.59
C LYS A 32 -14.79 16.74 6.16
N SER A 33 -15.65 15.86 5.65
CA SER A 33 -15.24 14.56 5.12
C SER A 33 -14.16 14.70 4.03
N GLU A 34 -14.26 15.73 3.19
CA GLU A 34 -13.27 16.02 2.14
C GLU A 34 -11.89 16.37 2.71
N ASP A 35 -11.84 17.13 3.81
CA ASP A 35 -10.58 17.47 4.49
C ASP A 35 -9.93 16.21 5.07
N ILE A 36 -10.73 15.34 5.68
CA ILE A 36 -10.28 14.06 6.24
C ILE A 36 -9.75 13.15 5.13
N LEU A 37 -10.50 12.98 4.04
CA LEU A 37 -10.10 12.14 2.91
C LEU A 37 -8.82 12.65 2.25
N LYS A 38 -8.65 13.97 2.13
CA LYS A 38 -7.43 14.58 1.59
C LYS A 38 -6.20 14.26 2.43
N VAL A 39 -6.32 14.30 3.76
CA VAL A 39 -5.23 13.89 4.66
C VAL A 39 -4.95 12.39 4.52
N MET A 40 -5.99 11.55 4.47
CA MET A 40 -5.82 10.11 4.26
C MET A 40 -5.14 9.77 2.94
N GLU A 41 -5.46 10.49 1.85
CA GLU A 41 -4.80 10.36 0.55
C GLU A 41 -3.31 10.72 0.64
N ALA A 42 -2.97 11.86 1.25
CA ALA A 42 -1.59 12.28 1.43
C ALA A 42 -0.76 11.25 2.24
N VAL A 43 -1.32 10.74 3.34
CA VAL A 43 -0.68 9.69 4.15
C VAL A 43 -0.51 8.40 3.34
N GLY A 44 -1.54 8.01 2.56
CA GLY A 44 -1.47 6.85 1.66
C GLY A 44 -0.37 6.98 0.61
N GLY A 45 -0.21 8.17 0.03
CA GLY A 45 0.87 8.49 -0.92
C GLY A 45 2.26 8.31 -0.30
N ILE A 46 2.47 8.81 0.92
CA ILE A 46 3.73 8.65 1.64
C ILE A 46 4.00 7.18 1.98
N ALA A 47 2.98 6.45 2.45
CA ALA A 47 3.11 5.04 2.76
C ALA A 47 3.48 4.20 1.51
N MET A 48 2.91 4.52 0.34
CA MET A 48 3.31 3.90 -0.92
C MET A 48 4.76 4.23 -1.29
N LYS A 49 5.20 5.48 -1.10
CA LYS A 49 6.59 5.86 -1.33
C LYS A 49 7.54 5.02 -0.46
N PHE A 50 7.29 4.93 0.85
CA PHE A 50 8.11 4.10 1.74
C PHE A 50 8.10 2.62 1.33
N ALA A 51 6.94 2.08 0.95
CA ALA A 51 6.85 0.70 0.49
C ALA A 51 7.58 0.42 -0.83
N LEU A 52 7.88 1.46 -1.63
CA LEU A 52 8.70 1.36 -2.85
C LEU A 52 10.18 1.55 -2.53
N ASP A 53 10.52 2.50 -1.66
CA ASP A 53 11.88 2.74 -1.17
C ASP A 53 12.42 1.50 -0.42
N ASP A 54 11.57 0.81 0.37
CA ASP A 54 11.94 -0.45 1.04
C ASP A 54 12.07 -1.65 0.07
N LYS A 55 11.60 -1.50 -1.17
CA LYS A 55 11.67 -2.53 -2.24
C LYS A 55 12.83 -2.26 -3.21
N GLU A 56 13.98 -1.83 -2.70
CA GLU A 56 15.26 -1.86 -3.43
C GLU A 56 15.74 -3.32 -3.67
N GLY A 57 15.01 -4.04 -4.51
CA GLY A 57 15.41 -5.29 -5.16
C GLY A 57 14.93 -5.24 -6.61
N PRO A 58 15.71 -5.73 -7.59
CA PRO A 58 15.49 -5.38 -8.99
C PRO A 58 14.11 -5.83 -9.47
N PHE A 59 13.20 -4.87 -9.65
CA PHE A 59 11.91 -5.10 -10.26
C PHE A 59 12.09 -5.27 -11.78
N GLY A 60 11.72 -6.44 -12.30
CA GLY A 60 11.68 -6.76 -13.74
C GLY A 60 12.94 -7.45 -14.28
N PHE A 61 12.76 -8.68 -14.79
CA PHE A 61 13.54 -9.51 -15.74
C PHE A 61 15.08 -9.45 -15.86
N ASN A 62 15.81 -8.64 -15.11
CA ASN A 62 17.26 -8.68 -15.04
C ASN A 62 17.71 -9.59 -13.88
N LYS A 63 17.44 -10.89 -14.02
CA LYS A 63 18.42 -11.89 -13.59
C LYS A 63 19.57 -11.81 -14.59
N LYS A 64 20.50 -10.85 -14.41
CA LYS A 64 21.86 -11.12 -14.91
C LYS A 64 22.34 -12.33 -14.13
N LYS A 65 22.56 -13.41 -14.86
CA LYS A 65 23.11 -14.67 -14.37
C LYS A 65 24.27 -14.34 -13.45
N VAL A 66 24.27 -14.93 -12.25
CA VAL A 66 25.50 -15.13 -11.52
C VAL A 66 26.31 -16.09 -12.39
N SER A 67 27.12 -15.52 -13.27
CA SER A 67 28.32 -16.17 -13.77
C SER A 67 29.36 -16.11 -12.66
N GLU A 68 30.11 -17.22 -12.55
CA GLU A 68 31.15 -17.58 -11.56
C GLU A 68 30.53 -18.31 -10.35
N ASP A 69 30.57 -19.63 -10.22
CA ASP A 69 31.69 -20.55 -10.46
C ASP A 69 31.30 -21.87 -11.16
N GLY A 70 32.24 -22.38 -11.96
CA GLY A 70 32.08 -23.54 -12.81
C GLY A 70 31.92 -24.87 -12.07
N ASN A 71 30.94 -25.66 -12.51
CA ASN A 71 31.04 -27.10 -12.60
C ASN A 71 30.01 -27.61 -13.61
N VAL A 72 30.45 -28.10 -14.76
CA VAL A 72 29.60 -28.81 -15.73
C VAL A 72 29.82 -30.31 -15.48
N PRO A 73 28.84 -31.09 -14.98
CA PRO A 73 29.00 -32.53 -14.96
C PRO A 73 28.83 -33.06 -16.38
N SER A 74 29.91 -33.63 -16.92
CA SER A 74 29.88 -34.51 -18.08
C SER A 74 29.24 -35.85 -17.68
N ASN A 75 28.08 -36.16 -18.24
CA ASN A 75 27.78 -37.39 -19.01
C ASN A 75 26.36 -37.31 -19.59
#